data_AF-A0A9E5X6Q4-F1
#
_entry.id   AF-A0A9E5X6Q4-F1
#
_cell.length_a   1.000
_cell.length_b   1.000
_cell.length_c   1.000
_cell.angle_alpha   90.00
_cell.angle_beta   90.00
_cell.angle_gamma   90.00
#
_symmetry.space_group_name_H-M   'P 1'
#
loop_
_entity.id
_entity.type
_entity.pdbx_description
1 polymer ?
#
loop_
_entity_poly.entity_id
_entity_poly.type
_entity_poly.pdbx_seq_one_letter_code
_entity_poly.pdbx_strand_id
1 'polypeptide(L)'
;MGPASSSSEFVDVTRSEPEFLVEREIREAVERGEFDDLEGAGRPIPGLDGNYDPAWWARAWVRRARAQDAAWELRRRIRKEKFARFAGDTERRERVEALNAEIGLINADLPHDEQIPVLSIEDLQ
;
A
#
# COMPACT_ATOMS: atom_id res chain seq x y z
N MET A 1 39.63 12.23 43.56
CA MET A 1 38.59 11.23 43.89
C MET A 1 37.25 11.98 43.90
N GLY A 2 36.71 12.37 42.74
CA GLY A 2 35.83 11.56 41.89
C GLY A 2 34.37 11.79 42.31
N PRO A 3 33.56 12.61 41.62
CA PRO A 3 32.19 12.92 42.04
C PRO A 3 31.30 11.66 41.89
N ALA A 4 30.44 11.42 42.88
CA ALA A 4 29.44 10.37 42.82
C ALA A 4 28.48 10.65 41.66
N SER A 5 28.42 9.70 40.72
CA SER A 5 27.60 9.75 39.52
C SER A 5 26.12 10.02 39.86
N SER A 6 25.59 11.04 39.19
CA SER A 6 24.16 11.25 39.02
C SER A 6 23.57 10.01 38.35
N SER A 7 22.77 9.24 39.10
CA SER A 7 21.94 8.17 38.52
C SER A 7 20.67 8.82 37.99
N SER A 8 20.72 9.20 36.71
CA SER A 8 19.52 9.56 35.95
C SER A 8 18.73 8.29 35.70
N GLU A 9 17.60 8.11 36.38
CA GLU A 9 16.55 7.20 35.92
C GLU A 9 16.02 7.73 34.59
N PHE A 10 16.53 7.18 33.49
CA PHE A 10 15.88 7.27 32.19
C PHE A 10 14.69 6.31 32.21
N VAL A 11 13.49 6.85 32.43
CA VAL A 11 12.26 6.13 32.11
C VAL A 11 12.15 6.11 30.59
N ASP A 12 12.25 4.92 29.98
CA ASP A 12 11.95 4.71 28.57
C ASP A 12 10.43 4.87 28.36
N VAL A 13 10.00 6.08 28.01
CA VAL A 13 8.59 6.46 27.74
C VAL A 13 8.23 6.21 26.26
N THR A 14 8.80 5.19 25.61
CA THR A 14 8.68 5.04 24.15
C THR A 14 7.96 3.79 23.64
N ARG A 15 7.11 3.13 24.45
CA ARG A 15 6.41 1.94 23.96
C ARG A 15 4.95 1.67 24.37
N SER A 16 4.24 2.64 24.93
CA SER A 16 2.86 2.38 25.40
C SER A 16 1.78 3.32 24.85
N GLU A 17 2.16 4.44 24.23
CA GLU A 17 1.20 5.45 23.76
C GLU A 17 0.35 5.00 22.54
N PRO A 18 0.91 4.43 21.46
CA PRO A 18 0.10 4.09 20.28
C PRO A 18 -0.79 2.87 20.51
N GLU A 19 -0.30 1.84 21.21
CA GLU A 19 -1.08 0.64 21.52
C GLU A 19 -2.29 0.99 22.41
N PHE A 20 -2.09 1.82 23.44
CA PHE A 20 -3.18 2.27 24.32
C PHE A 20 -4.21 3.14 23.57
N LEU A 21 -3.76 4.07 22.72
CA LEU A 21 -4.66 4.89 21.91
C LEU A 21 -5.49 4.02 20.97
N VAL A 22 -4.86 3.09 20.25
CA VAL A 22 -5.55 2.17 19.34
C VAL A 22 -6.54 1.28 20.08
N GLU A 23 -6.17 0.71 21.22
CA GLU A 23 -7.07 -0.10 22.04
C GLU A 23 -8.27 0.69 22.57
N ARG A 24 -8.06 1.95 22.97
CA ARG A 24 -9.14 2.83 23.42
C ARG A 24 -10.11 3.13 22.27
N GLU A 25 -9.60 3.54 21.11
CA GLU A 25 -10.43 3.84 19.93
C GLU A 25 -11.26 2.63 19.49
N ILE A 26 -10.67 1.43 19.47
CA ILE A 26 -11.40 0.18 19.14
C ILE A 26 -12.53 -0.06 20.14
N ARG A 27 -12.25 0.08 21.44
CA ARG A 27 -13.25 -0.15 22.49
C ARG A 27 -14.41 0.83 22.39
N GLU A 28 -14.11 2.12 22.22
CA GLU A 28 -15.14 3.14 22.08
C GLU A 28 -15.97 2.93 20.81
N ALA A 29 -15.36 2.50 19.69
CA ALA A 29 -16.09 2.15 18.46
C ALA A 29 -17.00 0.93 18.65
N VAL A 30 -16.56 -0.07 19.41
CA VAL A 30 -17.41 -1.22 19.81
C VAL A 30 -18.57 -0.75 20.70
N GLU A 31 -18.33 0.11 21.68
CA GLU A 31 -19.38 0.66 22.56
C GLU A 31 -20.43 1.49 21.79
N ARG A 32 -20.00 2.18 20.73
CA ARG A 32 -20.89 2.92 19.83
C ARG A 32 -21.62 2.03 18.82
N GLY A 33 -21.35 0.73 18.80
CA GLY A 33 -21.95 -0.21 17.84
C GLY A 33 -21.47 0.00 16.40
N GLU A 34 -20.30 0.62 16.17
CA GLU A 34 -19.77 0.85 14.82
C GLU A 34 -19.47 -0.46 14.06
N PHE A 35 -19.45 -1.58 14.78
CA PHE A 35 -19.25 -2.93 14.23
C PHE A 35 -20.52 -3.79 14.16
N ASP A 36 -21.69 -3.30 14.62
CA ASP A 36 -22.90 -4.12 14.76
C ASP A 36 -23.54 -4.49 13.40
N ASP A 37 -23.34 -3.68 12.36
CA ASP A 37 -23.91 -3.85 11.02
C ASP A 37 -22.86 -3.79 9.91
N LEU A 38 -21.67 -4.35 10.16
CA LEU A 38 -20.63 -4.41 9.13
C LEU A 38 -21.13 -5.10 7.86
N GLU A 39 -20.65 -4.62 6.72
CA GLU A 39 -20.92 -5.27 5.45
C GLU A 39 -20.39 -6.72 5.51
N GLY A 40 -21.32 -7.69 5.44
CA GLY A 40 -20.99 -9.11 5.58
C GLY A 40 -21.28 -9.72 6.95
N ALA A 41 -21.74 -8.94 7.94
CA ALA A 41 -22.17 -9.47 9.24
C ALA A 41 -23.25 -10.55 9.06
N GLY A 42 -23.01 -11.72 9.66
CA GLY A 42 -23.90 -12.90 9.54
C GLY A 42 -23.93 -13.57 8.16
N ARG A 43 -23.23 -13.03 7.15
CA ARG A 43 -23.12 -13.68 5.84
C ARG A 43 -22.03 -14.75 5.88
N PRO A 44 -22.17 -15.85 5.13
CA PRO A 44 -21.09 -16.81 4.94
C PRO A 44 -19.85 -16.10 4.42
N ILE A 45 -18.67 -16.45 4.95
CA ILE A 45 -17.40 -15.96 4.42
C ILE A 45 -17.32 -16.44 2.96
N PRO A 46 -17.23 -15.55 1.96
CA PRO A 46 -17.19 -15.96 0.57
C PRO A 46 -16.03 -16.92 0.30
N GLY A 47 -16.32 -18.10 -0.24
CA GLY A 47 -15.32 -19.12 -0.57
C GLY A 47 -14.92 -20.06 0.56
N LEU A 48 -15.61 -20.02 1.72
CA LEU A 48 -15.39 -20.95 2.84
C LEU A 48 -15.92 -22.36 2.54
N ASP A 49 -17.00 -22.45 1.79
CA ASP A 49 -17.73 -23.65 1.37
C ASP A 49 -17.28 -24.18 -0.01
N GLY A 50 -16.28 -23.53 -0.61
CA GLY A 50 -15.62 -23.98 -1.84
C GLY A 50 -14.47 -24.95 -1.60
N ASN A 51 -13.86 -25.43 -2.69
CA ASN A 51 -12.63 -26.23 -2.62
C ASN A 51 -11.49 -25.36 -2.08
N TYR A 52 -11.21 -25.45 -0.77
CA TYR A 52 -10.07 -24.80 -0.12
C TYR A 52 -8.81 -25.11 -0.92
N ASP A 53 -8.21 -24.06 -1.46
CA ASP A 53 -7.01 -24.22 -2.25
C ASP A 53 -5.78 -24.01 -1.37
N PRO A 54 -5.09 -25.06 -0.91
CA PRO A 54 -3.95 -24.91 0.01
C PRO A 54 -2.79 -24.10 -0.57
N ALA A 55 -2.75 -23.89 -1.89
CA ALA A 55 -1.74 -23.11 -2.58
C ALA A 55 -2.18 -21.66 -2.88
N TRP A 56 -3.31 -21.19 -2.33
CA TRP A 56 -3.82 -19.82 -2.53
C TRP A 56 -2.76 -18.76 -2.19
N TRP A 57 -2.04 -18.94 -1.07
CA TRP A 57 -1.02 -18.02 -0.59
C TRP A 57 0.21 -18.04 -1.50
N ALA A 58 0.62 -19.21 -1.99
CA ALA A 58 1.76 -19.35 -2.88
C ALA A 58 1.48 -18.69 -4.23
N ARG A 59 0.26 -18.86 -4.77
CA ARG A 59 -0.14 -18.15 -6.00
C ARG A 59 -0.26 -16.65 -5.79
N ALA A 60 -0.78 -16.19 -4.66
CA ALA A 60 -0.81 -14.76 -4.33
C ALA A 60 0.61 -14.19 -4.24
N TRP A 61 1.54 -14.92 -3.62
CA TRP A 61 2.95 -14.55 -3.55
C TRP A 61 3.60 -14.46 -4.94
N VAL A 62 3.39 -15.47 -5.79
CA VAL A 62 3.91 -15.46 -7.19
C VAL A 62 3.32 -14.29 -7.98
N ARG A 63 2.02 -14.02 -7.87
CA ARG A 63 1.39 -12.86 -8.54
C ARG A 63 2.04 -11.55 -8.10
N ARG A 64 2.21 -11.35 -6.78
CA ARG A 64 2.87 -10.17 -6.24
C ARG A 64 4.32 -10.05 -6.72
N ALA A 65 5.10 -11.12 -6.70
CA ALA A 65 6.48 -11.11 -7.16
C ALA A 65 6.57 -10.70 -8.64
N ARG A 66 5.68 -11.23 -9.49
CA ARG A 66 5.59 -10.82 -10.90
C ARG A 66 5.19 -9.37 -11.06
N ALA A 67 4.24 -8.89 -10.26
CA ALA A 67 3.83 -7.49 -10.28
C ALA A 67 4.97 -6.56 -9.83
N GLN A 68 5.76 -6.96 -8.83
CA GLN A 68 6.97 -6.25 -8.43
C GLN A 68 7.95 -6.16 -9.59
N ASP A 69 8.30 -7.29 -10.23
CA ASP A 69 9.20 -7.31 -11.39
C ASP A 69 8.70 -6.39 -12.53
N ALA A 70 7.41 -6.50 -12.88
CA ALA A 70 6.78 -5.64 -13.88
C ALA A 70 6.84 -4.15 -13.48
N ALA A 71 6.64 -3.84 -12.20
CA ALA A 71 6.74 -2.50 -11.68
C ALA A 71 8.17 -1.94 -11.80
N TRP A 72 9.19 -2.74 -11.51
CA TRP A 72 10.59 -2.36 -11.69
C TRP A 72 10.90 -2.03 -13.17
N GLU A 73 10.42 -2.88 -14.09
CA GLU A 73 10.59 -2.67 -15.52
C GLU A 73 9.87 -1.42 -16.01
N LEU A 74 8.62 -1.21 -15.58
CA LEU A 74 7.83 -0.04 -15.94
C LEU A 74 8.46 1.25 -15.41
N ARG A 75 8.88 1.29 -14.13
CA ARG A 75 9.63 2.43 -13.55
C ARG A 75 10.89 2.73 -14.35
N ARG A 76 11.62 1.70 -14.76
CA ARG A 76 12.81 1.85 -15.61
C ARG A 76 12.48 2.42 -16.98
N ARG A 77 11.37 2.00 -17.60
CA ARG A 77 10.92 2.49 -18.91
C ARG A 77 10.45 3.94 -18.83
N ILE A 78 9.62 4.29 -17.86
CA ILE A 78 9.16 5.67 -17.60
C ILE A 78 10.36 6.60 -17.42
N ARG A 79 11.36 6.22 -16.61
CA ARG A 79 12.58 7.02 -16.39
C ARG A 79 13.37 7.29 -17.68
N LYS A 80 13.31 6.38 -18.65
CA LYS A 80 14.02 6.51 -19.94
C LYS A 80 13.21 7.26 -21.00
N GLU A 81 11.90 7.35 -20.82
CA GLU A 81 10.99 8.04 -21.75
C GLU A 81 11.36 9.52 -21.83
N LYS A 82 11.29 10.09 -23.04
CA LYS A 82 11.67 11.48 -23.30
C LYS A 82 10.43 12.29 -23.66
N PHE A 83 9.58 12.57 -22.67
CA PHE A 83 8.29 13.25 -22.85
C PHE A 83 8.39 14.64 -23.50
N ALA A 84 9.52 15.33 -23.35
CA ALA A 84 9.81 16.59 -24.03
C ALA A 84 9.95 16.47 -25.57
N ARG A 85 10.11 15.26 -26.13
CA ARG A 85 10.22 15.04 -27.58
C ARG A 85 8.88 15.00 -28.31
N PHE A 86 7.77 14.84 -27.59
CA PHE A 86 6.45 14.86 -28.19
C PHE A 86 6.14 16.25 -28.71
N ALA A 87 5.82 16.33 -30.01
CA ALA A 87 5.61 17.59 -30.72
C ALA A 87 4.28 18.27 -30.32
N GLY A 88 3.32 17.50 -29.79
CA GLY A 88 2.01 18.00 -29.39
C GLY A 88 1.53 17.45 -28.06
N ASP A 89 0.69 18.23 -27.37
CA ASP A 89 0.13 17.87 -26.08
C ASP A 89 -0.84 16.67 -26.15
N THR A 90 -1.49 16.45 -27.29
CA THR A 90 -2.38 15.29 -27.50
C THR A 90 -1.60 13.98 -27.47
N GLU A 91 -0.51 13.88 -28.22
CA GLU A 91 0.33 12.68 -28.26
C GLU A 91 0.95 12.39 -26.88
N ARG A 92 1.36 13.45 -26.16
CA ARG A 92 1.85 13.33 -24.78
C ARG A 92 0.76 12.82 -23.83
N ARG A 93 -0.48 13.33 -23.94
CA ARG A 93 -1.64 12.87 -23.17
C ARG A 93 -1.92 11.40 -23.40
N GLU A 94 -2.03 10.99 -24.66
CA GLU A 94 -2.28 9.59 -25.03
C GLU A 94 -1.19 8.66 -24.49
N ARG A 95 0.08 9.11 -24.55
CA ARG A 95 1.19 8.32 -24.01
C ARG A 95 1.10 8.17 -22.49
N VAL A 96 0.79 9.24 -21.78
CA VAL A 96 0.62 9.22 -20.31
C VAL A 96 -0.57 8.37 -19.91
N GLU A 97 -1.69 8.48 -20.62
CA GLU A 97 -2.88 7.64 -20.39
C GLU A 97 -2.58 6.16 -20.58
N ALA A 98 -1.86 5.80 -21.64
CA ALA A 98 -1.44 4.42 -21.88
C ALA A 98 -0.53 3.88 -20.75
N LEU A 99 0.40 4.70 -20.26
CA LEU A 99 1.26 4.32 -19.12
C LEU A 99 0.46 4.21 -17.81
N ASN A 100 -0.51 5.11 -17.58
CA ASN A 100 -1.37 5.07 -16.40
C ASN A 100 -2.30 3.85 -16.40
N ALA A 101 -2.79 3.42 -17.57
CA ALA A 101 -3.53 2.17 -17.69
C ALA A 101 -2.66 0.96 -17.31
N GLU A 102 -1.40 0.93 -17.75
CA GLU A 102 -0.45 -0.12 -17.38
C GLU A 102 -0.10 -0.09 -15.88
N ILE A 103 0.09 1.10 -15.30
CA ILE A 103 0.26 1.30 -13.86
C ILE A 103 -0.92 0.70 -13.10
N GLY A 104 -2.16 0.97 -13.53
CA GLY A 104 -3.36 0.43 -12.90
C GLY A 104 -3.40 -1.10 -12.89
N LEU A 105 -3.02 -1.74 -14.00
CA LEU A 105 -2.95 -3.20 -14.10
C LEU A 105 -1.91 -3.80 -13.14
N ILE A 106 -0.73 -3.18 -13.04
CA ILE A 106 0.33 -3.67 -12.15
C ILE A 106 -0.04 -3.42 -10.68
N ASN A 107 -0.56 -2.23 -10.37
CA ASN A 107 -0.93 -1.85 -9.01
C ASN A 107 -2.04 -2.73 -8.42
N ALA A 108 -2.89 -3.35 -9.25
CA ALA A 108 -3.94 -4.26 -8.81
C ALA A 108 -3.39 -5.48 -8.04
N ASP A 109 -2.16 -5.90 -8.31
CA ASP A 109 -1.50 -7.03 -7.63
C ASP A 109 -0.38 -6.59 -6.65
N LEU A 110 -0.14 -5.28 -6.52
CA LEU A 110 0.84 -4.72 -5.58
C LEU A 110 0.20 -4.30 -4.25
N PRO A 111 0.94 -4.42 -3.13
CA PRO A 111 0.53 -3.78 -1.88
C PRO A 111 0.58 -2.25 -2.02
N HIS A 112 -0.30 -1.56 -1.28
CA HIS A 112 -0.56 -0.13 -1.45
C HIS A 112 0.70 0.76 -1.31
N ASP A 113 1.61 0.39 -0.41
CA ASP A 113 2.88 1.08 -0.15
C ASP A 113 3.93 0.91 -1.27
N GLU A 114 3.76 -0.07 -2.15
CA GLU A 114 4.65 -0.33 -3.29
C GLU A 114 4.08 0.16 -4.63
N GLN A 115 2.82 0.60 -4.65
CA GLN A 115 2.13 1.04 -5.87
C GLN A 115 2.90 2.16 -6.59
N ILE A 116 2.88 2.11 -7.92
CA ILE A 116 3.44 3.17 -8.75
C ILE A 116 2.42 4.32 -8.78
N PRO A 117 2.82 5.57 -8.46
CA PRO A 117 1.93 6.71 -8.59
C PRO A 117 1.55 6.92 -10.06
N VAL A 118 0.29 7.24 -10.32
CA VAL A 118 -0.17 7.65 -11.65
C VAL A 118 0.58 8.92 -12.07
N LEU A 119 0.93 8.99 -13.34
CA LEU A 119 1.68 10.09 -13.91
C LEU A 119 0.74 11.27 -14.19
N SER A 120 1.16 12.46 -13.77
CA SER A 120 0.60 13.73 -14.25
C SER A 120 1.46 14.26 -15.39
N ILE A 121 0.82 14.91 -16.36
CA ILE A 121 1.52 15.56 -17.48
C ILE A 121 2.36 16.74 -17.00
N GLU A 122 1.90 17.41 -15.94
CA GLU A 122 2.57 18.57 -15.35
C GLU A 122 3.93 18.20 -14.74
N ASP A 123 4.06 16.96 -14.24
CA ASP A 123 5.30 16.46 -13.63
C ASP A 123 6.35 16.01 -14.68
N LEU A 124 5.98 15.99 -15.97
CA LEU A 124 6.77 15.38 -17.06
C LEU A 124 7.36 16.41 -18.04
N GLN A 125 7.60 17.65 -17.58
CA GLN A 125 8.28 18.72 -18.34
C GLN A 125 9.77 18.41 -18.54
#